data_AF-A0A560PDB6-F1
#
_entry.id   AF-A0A560PDB6-F1
#
_cell.length_a   1.000
_cell.length_b   1.000
_cell.length_c   1.000
_cell.angle_alpha   90.00
_cell.angle_beta   90.00
_cell.angle_gamma   90.00
#
_symmetry.space_group_name_H-M   'P 1'
#
loop_
_entity.id
_entity.type
_entity.pdbx_description
1 polymer ?
#
loop_
_entity_poly.entity_id
_entity_poly.type
_entity_poly.pdbx_seq_one_letter_code
_entity_poly.pdbx_strand_id
1 'polypeptide(L)'
;MTLRRRWDINTRTQLIALGPALLLTVLLISFFTFVRIQDLRQELNHTGQLIANQLAPATEYGVISGNNDVLESLLTATLATPHVRFLEVQDRTHRVLVHVEQPAQDRVHSQQIEMFQAPVRLQRITLNNDFLQGNSTPIEAPGEDYLGRVIVGMSNDAFSQRQQEILFKAAILALFALLFTFLVARRLASDLSRPIRDIGNAVKAIQQGDYSKPLPIVDDAELGALSRHINNLADGLDQASREQHQAMAQLIKTREEAEKANSAKSEFLAMMSHELRTPMNGVLGMLQLLETTRMTDEQHEYTALASESTEHLLKVINDILDFSRIERSALELEHIPFNLTELVGSCAQSFQHSAAQRKLGLDLLIPDDMKGLQVQGDPTRIRQILVNLIGNALKFTEQGRVTVQCQWQALDHELLWFTCTVRDSGIGISPESLERMFDAFQQADSSISRRYGGTGLGLPIARTLAERMGGTLRAQSEEGQGSVFTLEIPLALSTQSPAEMTPRLSNGNESGEGRNVLLVEDNPVNQTVIEAMLRSLGFTVSIAADGAQAIRSAESLMFELILMDCRLPVVDGYEATRRIRQLPGCSEVPIVALTANALQGDREACLAAGMNDYLAKPFKRVDLQHILQRWVH
;
A
#
# COMPACT_ATOMS: atom_id res chain seq x y z
N MET A 1 -15.50 33.06 -18.06
CA MET A 1 -16.22 31.77 -18.23
C MET A 1 -16.19 30.96 -16.93
N THR A 2 -16.91 31.38 -15.88
CA THR A 2 -16.82 30.71 -14.55
C THR A 2 -18.09 30.93 -13.72
N LEU A 3 -19.27 30.63 -14.27
CA LEU A 3 -20.54 30.59 -13.53
C LEU A 3 -21.39 29.32 -13.79
N ARG A 4 -20.82 28.30 -14.46
CA ARG A 4 -21.46 26.99 -14.65
C ARG A 4 -21.23 26.04 -13.45
N ARG A 5 -21.34 26.55 -12.22
CA ARG A 5 -21.20 25.74 -11.01
C ARG A 5 -22.57 25.15 -10.62
N ARG A 6 -22.65 23.81 -10.70
CA ARG A 6 -23.62 22.92 -10.04
C ARG A 6 -25.11 23.25 -10.21
N TRP A 7 -25.61 23.02 -11.41
CA TRP A 7 -27.03 22.71 -11.58
C TRP A 7 -27.19 21.23 -11.23
N ASP A 8 -28.00 20.94 -10.20
CA ASP A 8 -28.38 19.57 -9.81
C ASP A 8 -28.90 18.81 -11.05
N ILE A 9 -28.62 17.51 -11.15
CA ILE A 9 -29.06 16.68 -12.29
C ILE A 9 -30.56 16.88 -12.53
N ASN A 10 -31.33 17.00 -11.45
CA ASN A 10 -32.75 17.29 -11.48
C ASN A 10 -33.09 18.60 -12.23
N THR A 11 -32.36 19.69 -11.98
CA THR A 11 -32.57 20.97 -12.67
C THR A 11 -32.19 20.93 -14.15
N ARG A 12 -31.18 20.13 -14.51
CA ARG A 12 -30.77 19.95 -15.91
C ARG A 12 -31.79 19.10 -16.67
N THR A 13 -32.22 17.98 -16.09
CA THR A 13 -33.23 17.10 -16.70
C THR A 13 -34.56 17.82 -16.84
N GLN A 14 -34.96 18.62 -15.84
CA GLN A 14 -36.13 19.48 -15.95
C GLN A 14 -36.00 20.52 -17.06
N LEU A 15 -34.85 21.21 -17.20
CA LEU A 15 -34.66 22.15 -18.30
C LEU A 15 -34.72 21.50 -19.69
N ILE A 16 -34.09 20.33 -19.83
CA ILE A 16 -34.01 19.61 -21.11
C ILE A 16 -35.39 19.08 -21.52
N ALA A 17 -36.20 18.61 -20.56
CA ALA A 17 -37.55 18.10 -20.83
C ALA A 17 -38.60 19.23 -20.99
N LEU A 18 -38.50 20.29 -20.18
CA LEU A 18 -39.51 21.34 -20.10
C LEU A 18 -39.32 22.43 -21.17
N GLY A 19 -38.07 22.78 -21.48
CA GLY A 19 -37.74 23.88 -22.39
C GLY A 19 -38.34 23.72 -23.79
N PRO A 20 -38.09 22.60 -24.50
CA PRO A 20 -38.64 22.37 -25.83
C PRO A 20 -40.17 22.31 -25.83
N ALA A 21 -40.79 21.70 -24.82
CA ALA A 21 -42.24 21.54 -24.73
C ALA A 21 -42.97 22.87 -24.50
N LEU A 22 -42.45 23.73 -23.60
CA LEU A 22 -42.99 25.07 -23.39
C LEU A 22 -42.78 25.96 -24.62
N LEU A 23 -41.59 25.91 -25.22
CA LEU A 23 -41.29 26.66 -26.44
C LEU A 23 -42.25 26.29 -27.58
N LEU A 24 -42.46 24.99 -27.80
CA LEU A 24 -43.38 24.49 -28.83
C LEU A 24 -44.82 24.93 -28.54
N THR A 25 -45.25 24.91 -27.28
CA THR A 25 -46.59 25.34 -26.86
C THR A 25 -46.79 26.83 -27.16
N VAL A 26 -45.84 27.70 -26.78
CA VAL A 26 -45.88 29.13 -27.08
C VAL A 26 -45.90 29.39 -28.58
N LEU A 27 -45.06 28.68 -29.35
CA LEU A 27 -44.97 28.84 -30.79
C LEU A 27 -46.29 28.46 -31.48
N LEU A 28 -46.88 27.32 -31.12
CA LEU A 28 -48.16 26.88 -31.67
C LEU A 28 -49.30 27.85 -31.34
N ILE A 29 -49.42 28.30 -30.09
CA ILE A 29 -50.46 29.26 -29.68
C ILE A 29 -50.30 30.58 -30.43
N SER A 30 -49.06 31.10 -30.52
CA SER A 30 -48.78 32.33 -31.24
C SER A 30 -49.15 32.19 -32.72
N PHE A 31 -48.84 31.05 -33.34
CA PHE A 31 -49.18 30.77 -34.73
C PHE A 31 -50.69 30.73 -34.97
N PHE A 32 -51.45 29.96 -34.17
CA PHE A 32 -52.91 29.87 -34.32
C PHE A 32 -53.62 31.19 -34.04
N THR A 33 -53.15 31.95 -33.06
CA THR A 33 -53.70 33.28 -32.74
C THR A 33 -53.49 34.24 -33.91
N PHE A 34 -52.30 34.22 -34.52
CA PHE A 34 -52.00 35.02 -35.70
C PHE A 34 -52.91 34.67 -36.89
N VAL A 35 -53.04 33.38 -37.21
CA VAL A 35 -53.93 32.91 -38.29
C VAL A 35 -55.37 33.36 -38.05
N ARG A 36 -55.88 33.23 -36.82
CA ARG A 36 -57.26 33.60 -36.50
C ARG A 36 -57.54 35.10 -36.63
N ILE A 37 -56.58 35.95 -36.27
CA ILE A 37 -56.68 37.40 -36.45
C ILE A 37 -56.67 37.76 -37.94
N GLN A 38 -55.84 37.07 -38.73
CA GLN A 38 -55.79 37.26 -40.18
C GLN A 38 -57.11 36.90 -40.86
N ASP A 39 -57.73 35.77 -40.49
CA ASP A 39 -59.05 35.36 -40.99
C ASP A 39 -60.12 36.42 -40.70
N LEU A 40 -60.15 36.93 -39.46
CA LEU A 40 -61.11 37.98 -39.07
C LEU A 40 -60.96 39.24 -39.93
N ARG A 41 -59.71 39.62 -40.26
CA ARG A 41 -59.45 40.79 -41.11
C ARG A 41 -59.88 40.56 -42.55
N GLN A 42 -59.69 39.36 -43.08
CA GLN A 42 -60.15 39.01 -44.43
C GLN A 42 -61.68 39.02 -44.52
N GLU A 43 -62.37 38.52 -43.50
CA GLU A 43 -63.84 38.51 -43.41
C GLU A 43 -64.40 39.93 -43.50
N LEU A 44 -63.89 40.88 -42.70
CA LEU A 44 -64.32 42.27 -42.75
C LEU A 44 -64.07 42.93 -44.10
N ASN A 45 -62.87 42.75 -44.67
CA ASN A 45 -62.56 43.28 -45.99
C ASN A 45 -63.53 42.77 -47.06
N HIS A 46 -63.88 41.49 -47.00
CA HIS A 46 -64.81 40.88 -47.93
C HIS A 46 -66.22 41.47 -47.76
N THR A 47 -66.72 41.59 -46.53
CA THR A 47 -68.04 42.17 -46.26
C THR A 47 -68.14 43.63 -46.69
N GLY A 48 -67.14 44.46 -46.36
CA GLY A 48 -67.13 45.87 -46.76
C GLY A 48 -67.14 46.07 -48.27
N GLN A 49 -66.34 45.26 -48.99
CA GLN A 49 -66.33 45.29 -50.46
C GLN A 49 -67.64 44.75 -51.07
N LEU A 50 -68.25 43.72 -50.48
CA LEU A 50 -69.55 43.19 -50.92
C LEU A 50 -70.66 44.24 -50.80
N ILE A 51 -70.73 44.96 -49.68
CA ILE A 51 -71.73 46.04 -49.48
C ILE A 51 -71.53 47.13 -50.53
N ALA A 52 -70.29 47.56 -50.78
CA ALA A 52 -70.00 48.54 -51.81
C ALA A 52 -70.44 48.06 -53.20
N ASN A 53 -70.12 46.81 -53.56
CA ASN A 53 -70.48 46.22 -54.86
C ASN A 53 -71.99 46.01 -55.03
N GLN A 54 -72.74 45.73 -53.96
CA GLN A 54 -74.20 45.59 -53.99
C GLN A 54 -74.91 46.94 -54.05
N LEU A 55 -74.38 47.95 -53.35
CA LEU A 55 -74.93 49.31 -53.37
C LEU A 55 -74.72 50.00 -54.71
N ALA A 56 -73.58 49.78 -55.37
CA ALA A 56 -73.26 50.46 -56.63
C ALA A 56 -74.39 50.40 -57.68
N PRO A 57 -74.90 49.22 -58.10
CA PRO A 57 -76.02 49.16 -59.04
C PRO A 57 -77.34 49.68 -58.43
N ALA A 58 -77.56 49.50 -57.13
CA ALA A 58 -78.79 49.96 -56.47
C ALA A 58 -78.89 51.50 -56.43
N THR A 59 -77.76 52.21 -56.40
CA THR A 59 -77.68 53.67 -56.44
C THR A 59 -77.77 54.27 -57.84
N GLU A 60 -77.67 53.44 -58.90
CA GLU A 60 -77.63 53.88 -60.30
C GLU A 60 -78.78 54.84 -60.65
N TYR A 61 -80.03 54.42 -60.39
CA TYR A 61 -81.22 55.21 -60.71
C TYR A 61 -81.24 56.55 -59.97
N GLY A 62 -80.85 56.57 -58.70
CA GLY A 62 -80.80 57.79 -57.89
C GLY A 62 -79.76 58.79 -58.37
N VAL A 63 -78.59 58.30 -58.84
CA VAL A 63 -77.53 59.15 -59.41
C VAL A 63 -77.94 59.75 -60.76
N ILE A 64 -78.60 58.98 -61.63
CA ILE A 64 -79.04 59.45 -62.96
C ILE A 64 -80.18 60.46 -62.86
N SER A 65 -81.16 60.19 -62.00
CA SER A 65 -82.34 61.05 -61.84
C SER A 65 -82.07 62.31 -61.01
N GLY A 66 -80.92 62.40 -60.34
CA GLY A 66 -80.63 63.46 -59.38
C GLY A 66 -81.55 63.44 -58.16
N ASN A 67 -82.20 62.32 -57.88
CA ASN A 67 -83.15 62.18 -56.78
C ASN A 67 -82.41 61.79 -55.50
N ASN A 68 -81.96 62.82 -54.77
CA ASN A 68 -81.23 62.65 -53.53
C ASN A 68 -82.08 61.97 -52.45
N ASP A 69 -83.40 62.15 -52.41
CA ASP A 69 -84.28 61.54 -51.41
C ASP A 69 -84.32 60.01 -51.52
N VAL A 70 -84.27 59.48 -52.76
CA VAL A 70 -84.21 58.04 -53.02
C VAL A 70 -82.85 57.46 -52.65
N LEU A 71 -81.77 58.17 -52.98
CA LEU A 71 -80.41 57.78 -52.57
C LEU A 71 -80.28 57.78 -51.04
N GLU A 72 -80.78 58.82 -50.37
CA GLU A 72 -80.76 58.95 -48.92
C GLU A 72 -81.55 57.85 -48.24
N SER A 73 -82.72 57.49 -48.75
CA SER A 73 -83.52 56.37 -48.22
C SER A 73 -82.79 55.03 -48.35
N LEU A 74 -82.12 54.79 -49.47
CA LEU A 74 -81.39 53.56 -49.74
C LEU A 74 -80.11 53.44 -48.90
N LEU A 75 -79.37 54.55 -48.77
CA LEU A 75 -78.19 54.64 -47.92
C LEU A 75 -78.58 54.49 -46.45
N THR A 76 -79.66 55.12 -46.01
CA THR A 76 -80.17 55.00 -44.63
C THR A 76 -80.60 53.57 -44.30
N ALA A 77 -81.25 52.87 -45.23
CA ALA A 77 -81.58 51.45 -45.05
C ALA A 77 -80.32 50.57 -44.92
N THR A 78 -79.27 50.88 -45.68
CA THR A 78 -78.02 50.12 -45.66
C THR A 78 -77.12 50.50 -44.50
N LEU A 79 -77.25 51.70 -43.94
CA LEU A 79 -76.58 52.16 -42.72
C LEU A 79 -76.97 51.33 -41.49
N ALA A 80 -78.13 50.65 -41.53
CA ALA A 80 -78.55 49.71 -40.51
C ALA A 80 -77.78 48.37 -40.56
N THR A 81 -77.01 48.12 -41.64
CA THR A 81 -76.15 46.95 -41.74
C THR A 81 -75.05 47.03 -40.67
N PRO A 82 -74.74 45.93 -39.96
CA PRO A 82 -73.70 45.93 -38.94
C PRO A 82 -72.36 46.44 -39.50
N HIS A 83 -71.64 47.23 -38.69
CA HIS A 83 -70.28 47.71 -38.96
C HIS A 83 -70.14 48.81 -40.02
N VAL A 84 -71.22 49.20 -40.69
CA VAL A 84 -71.21 50.35 -41.60
C VAL A 84 -71.30 51.65 -40.77
N ARG A 85 -70.23 52.45 -40.79
CA ARG A 85 -70.17 53.73 -40.08
C ARG A 85 -70.79 54.84 -40.90
N PHE A 86 -70.40 54.92 -42.17
CA PHE A 86 -70.92 55.89 -43.10
C PHE A 86 -70.99 55.30 -44.51
N LEU A 87 -71.89 55.88 -45.30
CA LEU A 87 -72.08 55.57 -46.70
C LEU A 87 -72.13 56.89 -47.46
N GLU A 88 -71.42 56.96 -48.56
CA GLU A 88 -71.31 58.16 -49.36
C GLU A 88 -71.43 57.80 -50.84
N VAL A 89 -72.28 58.53 -51.57
CA VAL A 89 -72.40 58.40 -53.02
C VAL A 89 -71.84 59.67 -53.66
N GLN A 90 -70.85 59.50 -54.53
CA GLN A 90 -70.21 60.58 -55.26
C GLN A 90 -70.53 60.47 -56.76
N ASP A 91 -70.74 61.60 -57.42
CA ASP A 91 -70.84 61.69 -58.89
C ASP A 91 -69.45 61.51 -59.56
N ARG A 92 -69.43 61.45 -60.90
CA ARG A 92 -68.22 61.39 -61.74
C ARG A 92 -67.17 62.48 -61.45
N THR A 93 -67.60 63.61 -60.89
CA THR A 93 -66.74 64.74 -60.49
C THR A 93 -66.21 64.65 -59.05
N HIS A 94 -66.45 63.53 -58.36
CA HIS A 94 -66.15 63.33 -56.93
C HIS A 94 -66.90 64.26 -55.99
N ARG A 95 -67.95 64.91 -56.46
CA ARG A 95 -68.86 65.68 -55.62
C ARG A 95 -69.79 64.73 -54.87
N VAL A 96 -69.88 64.91 -53.56
CA VAL A 96 -70.81 64.17 -52.69
C VAL A 96 -72.24 64.52 -53.07
N LEU A 97 -73.02 63.51 -53.45
CA LEU A 97 -74.45 63.65 -53.72
C LEU A 97 -75.25 63.46 -52.44
N VAL A 98 -74.98 62.36 -51.72
CA VAL A 98 -75.60 62.03 -50.44
C VAL A 98 -74.56 61.37 -49.54
N HIS A 99 -74.55 61.78 -48.27
CA HIS A 99 -73.74 61.21 -47.20
C HIS A 99 -74.65 60.88 -46.04
N VAL A 100 -74.60 59.63 -45.59
CA VAL A 100 -75.31 59.19 -44.39
C VAL A 100 -74.30 58.57 -43.44
N GLU A 101 -74.30 59.02 -42.19
CA GLU A 101 -73.39 58.54 -41.15
C GLU A 101 -74.17 58.29 -39.86
N GLN A 102 -73.73 57.27 -39.11
CA GLN A 102 -74.30 56.99 -37.80
C GLN A 102 -73.98 58.13 -36.81
N PRO A 103 -74.93 58.56 -35.97
CA PRO A 103 -74.71 59.64 -35.00
C PRO A 103 -73.58 59.27 -34.03
N ALA A 104 -72.63 60.19 -33.85
CA ALA A 104 -71.43 59.96 -33.05
C ALA A 104 -71.78 59.76 -31.56
N GLN A 105 -71.87 58.50 -31.13
CA GLN A 105 -71.79 58.14 -29.71
C GLN A 105 -70.31 58.04 -29.33
N ASP A 106 -69.89 58.91 -28.39
CA ASP A 106 -68.60 59.00 -27.70
C ASP A 106 -67.32 59.29 -28.52
N ARG A 107 -66.91 60.57 -28.50
CA ARG A 107 -65.74 61.20 -29.15
C ARG A 107 -64.36 60.85 -28.56
N VAL A 108 -64.16 59.69 -27.91
CA VAL A 108 -62.94 59.47 -27.12
C VAL A 108 -61.89 58.59 -27.79
N HIS A 109 -62.16 57.87 -28.88
CA HIS A 109 -61.12 57.10 -29.59
C HIS A 109 -61.05 57.49 -31.06
N SER A 110 -59.82 57.68 -31.56
CA SER A 110 -59.50 57.82 -32.99
C SER A 110 -59.95 56.55 -33.72
N GLN A 111 -61.21 56.50 -34.13
CA GLN A 111 -61.80 55.35 -34.81
C GLN A 111 -61.10 55.16 -36.15
N GLN A 112 -60.33 54.08 -36.28
CA GLN A 112 -59.81 53.65 -37.57
C GLN A 112 -60.99 53.20 -38.43
N ILE A 113 -61.19 53.86 -39.55
CA ILE A 113 -62.20 53.52 -40.53
C ILE A 113 -61.48 52.89 -41.71
N GLU A 114 -61.86 51.66 -42.06
CA GLU A 114 -61.46 51.06 -43.34
C GLU A 114 -62.50 51.44 -44.40
N MET A 115 -62.03 52.03 -45.50
CA MET A 115 -62.89 52.52 -46.58
C MET A 115 -62.89 51.55 -47.76
N PHE A 116 -64.08 51.16 -48.19
CA PHE A 116 -64.32 50.33 -49.35
C PHE A 116 -65.04 51.15 -50.41
N GLN A 117 -64.76 50.92 -51.69
CA GLN A 117 -65.41 51.67 -52.78
C GLN A 117 -65.77 50.76 -53.95
N ALA A 118 -66.85 51.11 -54.64
CA ALA A 118 -67.29 50.45 -55.86
C ALA A 118 -67.81 51.48 -56.88
N PRO A 119 -67.48 51.31 -58.18
CA PRO A 119 -67.94 52.22 -59.22
C PRO A 119 -69.42 51.99 -59.55
N VAL A 120 -70.21 53.07 -59.62
CA VAL A 120 -71.57 53.09 -60.16
C VAL A 120 -71.46 53.22 -61.67
N ARG A 121 -71.95 52.22 -62.40
CA ARG A 121 -71.95 52.19 -63.86
C ARG A 121 -73.35 52.01 -64.40
N LEU A 122 -73.61 52.57 -65.58
CA LEU A 122 -74.89 52.42 -66.27
C LEU A 122 -75.09 50.96 -66.72
N GLN A 123 -76.14 50.29 -66.23
CA GLN A 123 -76.51 48.96 -66.70
C GLN A 123 -77.33 49.06 -67.98
N ARG A 124 -76.69 48.86 -69.14
CA ARG A 124 -77.41 48.68 -70.40
C ARG A 124 -78.03 47.28 -70.41
N ILE A 125 -79.35 47.21 -70.37
CA ILE A 125 -80.09 45.97 -70.62
C ILE A 125 -79.91 45.62 -72.10
N THR A 126 -79.02 44.68 -72.42
CA THR A 126 -78.98 44.04 -73.73
C THR A 126 -80.20 43.15 -73.87
N LEU A 127 -81.30 43.71 -74.41
CA LEU A 127 -82.41 42.93 -74.94
C LEU A 127 -81.87 42.12 -76.11
N ASN A 128 -81.64 40.83 -75.88
CA ASN A 128 -81.23 39.88 -76.90
C ASN A 128 -82.43 39.56 -77.82
N ASN A 129 -82.85 40.55 -78.61
CA ASN A 129 -83.79 40.35 -79.71
C ASN A 129 -83.00 40.08 -80.99
N ASP A 130 -82.41 38.90 -81.06
CA ASP A 130 -81.68 38.40 -82.23
C ASP A 130 -82.64 37.65 -83.18
N PHE A 131 -83.70 38.35 -83.60
CA PHE A 131 -84.50 37.99 -84.78
C PHE A 131 -84.22 39.07 -85.84
N LEU A 132 -83.34 38.70 -86.79
CA LEU A 132 -82.96 39.42 -88.02
C LEU A 132 -81.74 40.36 -87.95
N GLN A 133 -80.56 39.73 -87.89
CA GLN A 133 -79.34 39.95 -88.69
C GLN A 133 -78.79 41.37 -88.92
N GLY A 134 -77.52 41.57 -88.49
CA GLY A 134 -76.62 42.56 -89.09
C GLY A 134 -75.41 42.97 -88.22
N ASN A 135 -74.58 42.00 -87.82
CA ASN A 135 -73.43 42.12 -86.90
C ASN A 135 -72.52 43.34 -87.17
N SER A 136 -72.77 44.43 -86.45
CA SER A 136 -71.83 45.53 -86.23
C SER A 136 -71.24 45.36 -84.84
N THR A 137 -69.92 45.21 -84.78
CA THR A 137 -69.12 45.25 -83.55
C THR A 137 -69.38 46.56 -82.81
N PRO A 138 -69.85 46.56 -81.55
CA PRO A 138 -69.90 47.77 -80.75
C PRO A 138 -68.47 48.17 -80.36
N ILE A 139 -68.10 49.38 -80.71
CA ILE A 139 -66.89 50.06 -80.26
C ILE A 139 -67.08 50.40 -78.78
N GLU A 140 -66.32 49.77 -77.88
CA GLU A 140 -66.25 50.14 -76.46
C GLU A 140 -65.43 51.43 -76.32
N ALA A 141 -66.11 52.55 -76.07
CA ALA A 141 -65.47 53.78 -75.57
C ALA A 141 -65.33 53.67 -74.04
N PRO A 142 -64.12 53.67 -73.47
CA PRO A 142 -63.93 53.57 -72.03
C PRO A 142 -64.18 54.95 -71.39
N GLY A 143 -65.41 55.20 -70.93
CA GLY A 143 -65.68 56.39 -70.12
C GLY A 143 -67.13 56.88 -70.04
N GLU A 144 -68.02 56.48 -70.94
CA GLU A 144 -69.40 57.01 -70.94
C GLU A 144 -70.37 56.30 -69.98
N ASP A 145 -70.03 55.09 -69.53
CA ASP A 145 -70.88 54.32 -68.62
C ASP A 145 -70.54 54.53 -67.13
N TYR A 146 -69.58 55.39 -66.78
CA TYR A 146 -69.26 55.70 -65.38
C TYR A 146 -70.08 56.89 -64.87
N LEU A 147 -70.90 56.63 -63.85
CA LEU A 147 -71.81 57.63 -63.28
C LEU A 147 -71.27 58.22 -61.98
N GLY A 148 -70.46 57.45 -61.25
CA GLY A 148 -69.99 57.85 -59.92
C GLY A 148 -69.44 56.66 -59.15
N ARG A 149 -69.30 56.81 -57.83
CA ARG A 149 -68.89 55.72 -56.94
C ARG A 149 -69.63 55.75 -55.61
N VAL A 150 -69.78 54.58 -55.03
CA VAL A 150 -70.21 54.42 -53.64
C VAL A 150 -68.99 54.16 -52.79
N ILE A 151 -68.89 54.88 -51.67
CA ILE A 151 -67.89 54.69 -50.63
C ILE A 151 -68.60 54.19 -49.38
N VAL A 152 -68.07 53.13 -48.80
CA VAL A 152 -68.55 52.49 -47.58
C VAL A 152 -67.43 52.58 -46.56
N GLY A 153 -67.62 53.39 -45.53
CA GLY A 153 -66.74 53.43 -44.38
C GLY A 153 -67.18 52.42 -43.34
N MET A 154 -66.36 51.40 -43.05
CA MET A 154 -66.65 50.45 -41.98
C MET A 154 -65.91 50.80 -40.69
N SER A 155 -66.60 50.70 -39.56
CA SER A 155 -66.01 50.89 -38.22
C SER A 155 -65.16 49.68 -37.83
N ASN A 156 -63.92 49.91 -37.36
CA ASN A 156 -63.10 48.86 -36.75
C ASN A 156 -63.46 48.54 -35.29
N ASP A 157 -64.57 49.08 -34.76
CA ASP A 157 -64.95 48.86 -33.36
C ASP A 157 -65.29 47.38 -33.11
N ALA A 158 -66.07 46.77 -34.01
CA ALA A 158 -66.38 45.35 -33.92
C ALA A 158 -65.17 44.45 -34.21
N PHE A 159 -64.27 44.88 -35.10
CA PHE A 159 -62.98 44.20 -35.30
C PHE A 159 -62.17 44.18 -34.02
N SER A 160 -62.03 45.34 -33.37
CA SER A 160 -61.25 45.52 -32.15
C SER A 160 -61.85 44.71 -31.00
N GLN A 161 -63.18 44.69 -30.85
CA GLN A 161 -63.87 43.86 -29.87
C GLN A 161 -63.67 42.36 -30.14
N ARG A 162 -63.88 41.90 -31.38
CA ARG A 162 -63.66 40.49 -31.78
C ARG A 162 -62.18 40.09 -31.63
N GLN A 163 -61.25 40.96 -31.94
CA GLN A 163 -59.81 40.75 -31.76
C GLN A 163 -59.47 40.61 -30.27
N GLN A 164 -59.99 41.49 -29.41
CA GLN A 164 -59.82 41.36 -27.96
C GLN A 164 -60.42 40.04 -27.44
N GLU A 165 -61.58 39.63 -27.94
CA GLU A 165 -62.20 38.35 -27.58
C GLU A 165 -61.32 37.15 -27.99
N ILE A 166 -60.76 37.17 -29.21
CA ILE A 166 -59.84 36.14 -29.69
C ILE A 166 -58.57 36.11 -28.83
N LEU A 167 -57.96 37.28 -28.56
CA LEU A 167 -56.75 37.37 -27.74
C LEU A 167 -57.01 36.89 -26.31
N PHE A 168 -58.15 37.24 -25.72
CA PHE A 168 -58.53 36.81 -24.37
C PHE A 168 -58.73 35.29 -24.30
N LYS A 169 -59.48 34.71 -25.26
CA LYS A 169 -59.67 33.25 -25.36
C LYS A 169 -58.34 32.52 -25.59
N ALA A 170 -57.49 33.05 -26.46
CA ALA A 170 -56.16 32.50 -26.71
C ALA A 170 -55.27 32.57 -25.47
N ALA A 171 -55.31 33.67 -24.71
CA ALA A 171 -54.54 33.81 -23.47
C ALA A 171 -54.97 32.81 -22.40
N ILE A 172 -56.29 32.59 -22.24
CA ILE A 172 -56.81 31.56 -21.32
C ILE A 172 -56.34 30.16 -21.74
N LEU A 173 -56.49 29.82 -23.03
CA LEU A 173 -56.06 28.53 -23.56
C LEU A 173 -54.54 28.34 -23.38
N ALA A 174 -53.76 29.41 -23.58
CA ALA A 174 -52.33 29.42 -23.38
C ALA A 174 -51.93 29.13 -21.94
N LEU A 175 -52.60 29.78 -20.98
CA LEU A 175 -52.35 29.57 -19.57
C LEU A 175 -52.61 28.11 -19.18
N PHE A 176 -53.74 27.53 -19.62
CA PHE A 176 -54.07 26.13 -19.36
C PHE A 176 -53.08 25.17 -20.02
N ALA A 177 -52.72 25.40 -21.29
CA ALA A 177 -51.77 24.56 -22.01
C ALA A 177 -50.38 24.61 -21.36
N LEU A 178 -49.89 25.80 -21.00
CA LEU A 178 -48.60 25.96 -20.31
C LEU A 178 -48.61 25.31 -18.93
N LEU A 179 -49.69 25.48 -18.15
CA LEU A 179 -49.83 24.85 -16.84
C LEU A 179 -49.87 23.32 -16.97
N PHE A 180 -50.63 22.79 -17.92
CA PHE A 180 -50.72 21.35 -18.19
C PHE A 180 -49.36 20.79 -18.62
N THR A 181 -48.71 21.41 -19.60
CA THR A 181 -47.36 21.04 -20.06
C THR A 181 -46.37 21.08 -18.91
N PHE A 182 -46.42 22.10 -18.05
CA PHE A 182 -45.59 22.20 -16.85
C PHE A 182 -45.84 21.05 -15.86
N LEU A 183 -47.10 20.73 -15.56
CA LEU A 183 -47.46 19.64 -14.64
C LEU A 183 -47.01 18.27 -15.17
N VAL A 184 -47.26 17.98 -16.44
CA VAL A 184 -46.86 16.72 -17.08
C VAL A 184 -45.33 16.60 -17.13
N ALA A 185 -44.64 17.65 -17.58
CA ALA A 185 -43.17 17.65 -17.63
C ALA A 185 -42.55 17.51 -16.23
N ARG A 186 -43.11 18.18 -15.22
CA ARG A 186 -42.65 18.06 -13.83
C ARG A 186 -42.83 16.65 -13.28
N ARG A 187 -43.95 15.98 -13.60
CA ARG A 187 -44.21 14.60 -13.20
C ARG A 187 -43.21 13.64 -13.84
N LEU A 188 -43.08 13.67 -15.17
CA LEU A 188 -42.14 12.83 -15.90
C LEU A 188 -40.69 13.03 -15.46
N ALA A 189 -40.27 14.29 -15.23
CA ALA A 189 -38.93 14.59 -14.75
C ALA A 189 -38.68 14.05 -13.33
N SER A 190 -39.69 14.10 -12.45
CA SER A 190 -39.63 13.52 -11.10
C SER A 190 -39.50 12.00 -11.15
N ASP A 191 -40.29 11.35 -12.00
CA ASP A 191 -40.37 9.89 -12.09
C ASP A 191 -39.04 9.31 -12.62
N LEU A 192 -38.36 10.00 -13.54
CA LEU A 192 -37.07 9.56 -14.07
C LEU A 192 -35.87 9.94 -13.19
N SER A 193 -35.87 11.14 -12.59
CA SER A 193 -34.69 11.68 -11.90
C SER A 193 -34.46 11.08 -10.52
N ARG A 194 -35.50 10.64 -9.81
CA ARG A 194 -35.34 10.07 -8.45
C ARG A 194 -34.61 8.72 -8.48
N PRO A 195 -35.04 7.72 -9.29
CA PRO A 195 -34.39 6.40 -9.31
C PRO A 195 -32.93 6.46 -9.74
N ILE A 196 -32.61 7.29 -10.75
CA ILE A 196 -31.23 7.46 -11.23
C ILE A 196 -30.31 8.02 -10.13
N ARG A 197 -30.82 8.99 -9.35
CA ARG A 197 -30.05 9.56 -8.23
C ARG A 197 -29.83 8.53 -7.13
N ASP A 198 -30.85 7.74 -6.82
CA ASP A 198 -30.77 6.71 -5.79
C ASP A 198 -29.76 5.62 -6.18
N ILE A 199 -29.79 5.18 -7.45
CA ILE A 199 -28.77 4.28 -8.03
C ILE A 199 -27.36 4.87 -7.91
N GLY A 200 -27.18 6.14 -8.29
CA GLY A 200 -25.88 6.81 -8.18
C GLY A 200 -25.36 6.87 -6.73
N ASN A 201 -26.26 7.10 -5.77
CA ASN A 201 -25.91 7.10 -4.35
C ASN A 201 -25.56 5.70 -3.84
N ALA A 202 -26.29 4.66 -4.26
CA ALA A 202 -26.01 3.28 -3.88
C ALA A 202 -24.67 2.78 -4.43
N VAL A 203 -24.36 3.05 -5.71
CA VAL A 203 -23.06 2.71 -6.28
C VAL A 203 -21.92 3.41 -5.53
N LYS A 204 -22.11 4.69 -5.16
CA LYS A 204 -21.14 5.43 -4.35
C LYS A 204 -20.97 4.84 -2.95
N ALA A 205 -22.04 4.33 -2.33
CA ALA A 205 -21.98 3.66 -1.04
C ALA A 205 -21.23 2.33 -1.13
N ILE A 206 -21.50 1.52 -2.17
CA ILE A 206 -20.79 0.27 -2.46
C ILE A 206 -19.29 0.52 -2.65
N GLN A 207 -18.90 1.58 -3.38
CA GLN A 207 -17.49 1.97 -3.52
C GLN A 207 -16.82 2.36 -2.20
N GLN A 208 -17.59 2.79 -1.21
CA GLN A 208 -17.12 3.13 0.13
C GLN A 208 -17.18 1.94 1.10
N GLY A 209 -17.57 0.75 0.62
CA GLY A 209 -17.69 -0.46 1.43
C GLY A 209 -18.99 -0.59 2.21
N ASP A 210 -19.99 0.28 1.97
CA ASP A 210 -21.32 0.18 2.56
C ASP A 210 -22.27 -0.54 1.58
N TYR A 211 -22.48 -1.84 1.82
CA TYR A 211 -23.36 -2.71 1.02
C TYR A 211 -24.80 -2.79 1.55
N SER A 212 -25.12 -2.07 2.62
CA SER A 212 -26.28 -2.36 3.49
C SER A 212 -27.61 -1.76 3.01
N LYS A 213 -27.60 -0.93 1.96
CA LYS A 213 -28.77 -0.15 1.53
C LYS A 213 -29.35 -0.71 0.23
N PRO A 214 -30.45 -1.48 0.29
CA PRO A 214 -31.10 -1.97 -0.92
C PRO A 214 -31.72 -0.81 -1.70
N LEU A 215 -31.47 -0.79 -3.01
CA LEU A 215 -32.18 0.11 -3.92
C LEU A 215 -33.64 -0.31 -4.03
N PRO A 216 -34.60 0.61 -3.90
CA PRO A 216 -36.00 0.33 -4.14
C PRO A 216 -36.21 -0.06 -5.61
N ILE A 217 -36.91 -1.17 -5.84
CA ILE A 217 -37.23 -1.65 -7.19
C ILE A 217 -38.39 -0.79 -7.72
N VAL A 218 -38.14 -0.04 -8.79
CA VAL A 218 -39.15 0.75 -9.49
C VAL A 218 -39.79 -0.13 -10.57
N ASP A 219 -41.12 -0.05 -10.75
CA ASP A 219 -41.89 -0.86 -11.72
C ASP A 219 -41.61 -0.54 -13.21
N ASP A 220 -40.72 0.43 -13.51
CA ASP A 220 -40.21 0.64 -14.86
C ASP A 220 -39.27 -0.52 -15.26
N ALA A 221 -39.64 -1.26 -16.30
CA ALA A 221 -39.03 -2.54 -16.66
C ALA A 221 -37.48 -2.52 -16.73
N GLU A 222 -36.89 -1.46 -17.25
CA GLU A 222 -35.42 -1.33 -17.39
C GLU A 222 -34.74 -0.87 -16.08
N LEU A 223 -35.26 0.18 -15.43
CA LEU A 223 -34.69 0.73 -14.19
C LEU A 223 -34.85 -0.25 -13.01
N GLY A 224 -35.97 -0.97 -12.96
CA GLY A 224 -36.21 -2.03 -11.99
C GLY A 224 -35.28 -3.23 -12.20
N ALA A 225 -34.98 -3.59 -13.45
CA ALA A 225 -33.98 -4.63 -13.74
C ALA A 225 -32.57 -4.22 -13.31
N LEU A 226 -32.18 -2.96 -13.56
CA LEU A 226 -30.87 -2.46 -13.13
C LEU A 226 -30.74 -2.44 -11.60
N SER A 227 -31.78 -1.98 -10.89
CA SER A 227 -31.80 -1.93 -9.42
C SER A 227 -31.65 -3.33 -8.80
N ARG A 228 -32.29 -4.35 -9.38
CA ARG A 228 -32.13 -5.76 -8.97
C ARG A 228 -30.70 -6.26 -9.16
N HIS A 229 -30.06 -5.98 -10.30
CA HIS A 229 -28.68 -6.40 -10.53
C HIS A 229 -27.69 -5.75 -9.55
N ILE A 230 -27.89 -4.46 -9.24
CA ILE A 230 -27.04 -3.75 -8.28
C ILE A 230 -27.21 -4.30 -6.86
N ASN A 231 -28.45 -4.61 -6.45
CA ASN A 231 -28.70 -5.24 -5.15
C ASN A 231 -28.02 -6.62 -5.06
N ASN A 232 -28.16 -7.48 -6.08
CA ASN A 232 -27.50 -8.79 -6.09
C ASN A 232 -25.96 -8.67 -6.04
N LEU A 233 -25.39 -7.65 -6.71
CA LEU A 233 -23.95 -7.39 -6.68
C LEU A 233 -23.51 -6.89 -5.30
N ALA A 234 -24.29 -6.02 -4.65
CA ALA A 234 -24.02 -5.57 -3.30
C ALA A 234 -24.04 -6.74 -2.30
N ASP A 235 -25.03 -7.63 -2.39
CA ASP A 235 -25.13 -8.82 -1.55
C ASP A 235 -23.95 -9.77 -1.77
N GLY A 236 -23.57 -10.02 -3.04
CA GLY A 236 -22.42 -10.85 -3.37
C GLY A 236 -21.08 -10.27 -2.88
N LEU A 237 -20.92 -8.95 -2.95
CA LEU A 237 -19.73 -8.26 -2.41
C LEU A 237 -19.70 -8.26 -0.88
N ASP A 238 -20.83 -8.07 -0.21
CA ASP A 238 -20.91 -8.16 1.25
C ASP A 238 -20.54 -9.56 1.73
N GLN A 239 -21.07 -10.60 1.08
CA GLN A 239 -20.73 -11.98 1.40
C GLN A 239 -19.24 -12.26 1.17
N ALA A 240 -18.69 -11.91 0.00
CA ALA A 240 -17.27 -12.11 -0.29
C ALA A 240 -16.36 -11.35 0.69
N SER A 241 -16.73 -10.12 1.06
CA SER A 241 -16.02 -9.33 2.06
C SER A 241 -16.03 -10.03 3.42
N ARG A 242 -17.17 -10.52 3.90
CA ARG A 242 -17.28 -11.23 5.18
C ARG A 242 -16.46 -12.52 5.19
N GLU A 243 -16.54 -13.32 4.12
CA GLU A 243 -15.74 -14.54 3.97
C GLU A 243 -14.24 -14.24 3.99
N GLN A 244 -13.80 -13.18 3.29
CA GLN A 244 -12.41 -12.75 3.31
C GLN A 244 -11.96 -12.31 4.71
N HIS A 245 -12.76 -11.52 5.42
CA HIS A 245 -12.42 -11.07 6.79
C HIS A 245 -12.34 -12.25 7.76
N GLN A 246 -13.24 -13.24 7.66
CA GLN A 246 -13.21 -14.45 8.48
C GLN A 246 -11.97 -15.32 8.18
N ALA A 247 -11.66 -15.53 6.90
CA ALA A 247 -10.47 -16.28 6.50
C ALA A 247 -9.19 -15.59 6.99
N MET A 248 -9.11 -14.26 6.87
CA MET A 248 -7.99 -13.47 7.38
C MET A 248 -7.84 -13.58 8.90
N ALA A 249 -8.94 -13.48 9.66
CA ALA A 249 -8.92 -13.64 11.11
C ALA A 249 -8.46 -15.04 11.52
N GLN A 250 -8.93 -16.08 10.83
CA GLN A 250 -8.51 -17.47 11.09
C GLN A 250 -7.02 -17.69 10.78
N LEU A 251 -6.51 -17.11 9.69
CA LEU A 251 -5.09 -17.17 9.34
C LEU A 251 -4.23 -16.50 10.40
N ILE A 252 -4.61 -15.30 10.85
CA ILE A 252 -3.89 -14.57 11.91
C ILE A 252 -3.85 -15.41 13.18
N LYS A 253 -4.99 -15.93 13.63
CA LYS A 253 -5.08 -16.79 14.82
C LYS A 253 -4.20 -18.03 14.71
N THR A 254 -4.27 -18.74 13.58
CA THR A 254 -3.47 -19.96 13.35
C THR A 254 -1.97 -19.65 13.34
N ARG A 255 -1.57 -18.52 12.75
CA ARG A 255 -0.18 -18.05 12.77
C ARG A 255 0.28 -17.72 14.19
N GLU A 256 -0.51 -16.99 14.97
CA GLU A 256 -0.17 -16.65 16.36
C GLU A 256 -0.03 -17.91 17.24
N GLU A 257 -0.90 -18.90 17.07
CA GLU A 257 -0.81 -20.19 17.77
C GLU A 257 0.47 -20.94 17.38
N ALA A 258 0.82 -20.97 16.09
CA ALA A 258 2.06 -21.57 15.60
C ALA A 258 3.30 -20.84 16.13
N GLU A 259 3.29 -19.50 16.15
CA GLU A 259 4.40 -18.69 16.67
C GLU A 259 4.58 -18.89 18.19
N LYS A 260 3.49 -18.99 18.96
CA LYS A 260 3.55 -19.31 20.40
C LYS A 260 4.09 -20.72 20.64
N ALA A 261 3.60 -21.71 19.90
CA ALA A 261 4.06 -23.09 20.00
C ALA A 261 5.55 -23.20 19.63
N ASN A 262 5.98 -22.46 18.60
CA ASN A 262 7.39 -22.32 18.32
C ASN A 262 8.05 -21.66 19.53
N SER A 263 7.76 -20.41 19.91
CA SER A 263 8.37 -19.70 21.05
C SER A 263 8.64 -20.61 22.27
N ALA A 264 7.60 -21.30 22.77
CA ALA A 264 7.69 -22.24 23.89
C ALA A 264 8.69 -23.40 23.67
N LYS A 265 8.79 -23.96 22.45
CA LYS A 265 9.74 -25.02 22.10
C LYS A 265 11.21 -24.61 22.29
N SER A 266 11.63 -23.39 21.92
CA SER A 266 13.04 -22.99 22.15
C SER A 266 13.27 -22.54 23.57
N GLU A 267 12.29 -21.92 24.23
CA GLU A 267 12.43 -21.61 25.66
C GLU A 267 12.64 -22.89 26.46
N PHE A 268 11.86 -23.93 26.15
CA PHE A 268 12.06 -25.27 26.68
C PHE A 268 13.46 -25.82 26.36
N LEU A 269 13.92 -25.75 25.10
CA LEU A 269 15.26 -26.24 24.73
C LEU A 269 16.38 -25.45 25.43
N ALA A 270 16.25 -24.13 25.55
CA ALA A 270 17.21 -23.26 26.23
C ALA A 270 17.31 -23.59 27.72
N MET A 271 16.16 -23.76 28.40
CA MET A 271 16.10 -24.19 29.78
C MET A 271 16.72 -25.58 29.95
N MET A 272 16.30 -26.56 29.13
CA MET A 272 16.83 -27.92 29.18
C MET A 272 18.34 -27.97 28.97
N SER A 273 18.87 -27.17 28.05
CA SER A 273 20.32 -27.10 27.87
C SER A 273 21.04 -26.53 29.08
N HIS A 274 20.49 -25.50 29.74
CA HIS A 274 21.08 -24.98 30.98
C HIS A 274 21.06 -26.04 32.10
N GLU A 275 19.94 -26.74 32.25
CA GLU A 275 19.74 -27.82 33.22
C GLU A 275 20.61 -29.05 32.92
N LEU A 276 20.97 -29.30 31.66
CA LEU A 276 21.89 -30.38 31.26
C LEU A 276 23.37 -29.94 31.35
N ARG A 277 23.68 -28.70 31.00
CA ARG A 277 25.06 -28.17 30.99
C ARG A 277 25.63 -28.07 32.40
N THR A 278 24.82 -27.65 33.38
CA THR A 278 25.26 -27.48 34.77
C THR A 278 25.80 -28.78 35.40
N PRO A 279 25.07 -29.90 35.41
CA PRO A 279 25.61 -31.16 35.93
C PRO A 279 26.77 -31.70 35.09
N MET A 280 26.76 -31.52 33.78
CA MET A 280 27.87 -31.97 32.92
C MET A 280 29.17 -31.19 33.16
N ASN A 281 29.10 -29.88 33.36
CA ASN A 281 30.26 -29.08 33.78
C ASN A 281 30.76 -29.52 35.16
N GLY A 282 29.86 -29.92 36.07
CA GLY A 282 30.22 -30.51 37.34
C GLY A 282 31.02 -31.81 37.16
N VAL A 283 30.55 -32.73 36.31
CA VAL A 283 31.25 -33.98 35.99
C VAL A 283 32.62 -33.69 35.35
N LEU A 284 32.68 -32.78 34.37
CA LEU A 284 33.94 -32.39 33.72
C LEU A 284 34.93 -31.83 34.73
N GLY A 285 34.48 -30.94 35.63
CA GLY A 285 35.30 -30.38 36.69
C GLY A 285 35.86 -31.47 37.62
N MET A 286 35.04 -32.46 37.99
CA MET A 286 35.50 -33.58 38.82
C MET A 286 36.51 -34.47 38.09
N LEU A 287 36.33 -34.70 36.79
CA LEU A 287 37.29 -35.44 35.97
C LEU A 287 38.62 -34.68 35.85
N GLN A 288 38.58 -33.37 35.64
CA GLN A 288 39.77 -32.52 35.62
C GLN A 288 40.49 -32.51 36.97
N LEU A 289 39.76 -32.51 38.09
CA LEU A 289 40.37 -32.65 39.42
C LEU A 289 41.01 -34.02 39.61
N LEU A 290 40.35 -35.10 39.15
CA LEU A 290 40.92 -36.45 39.16
C LEU A 290 42.25 -36.52 38.42
N GLU A 291 42.37 -35.89 37.24
CA GLU A 291 43.62 -35.79 36.46
C GLU A 291 44.77 -35.11 37.21
N THR A 292 44.48 -34.28 38.22
CA THR A 292 45.52 -33.66 39.07
C THR A 292 45.99 -34.55 40.22
N THR A 293 45.35 -35.70 40.44
CA THR A 293 45.71 -36.66 41.49
C THR A 293 46.62 -37.76 40.97
N ARG A 294 47.21 -38.57 41.85
CA ARG A 294 47.98 -39.74 41.43
C ARG A 294 47.03 -40.83 40.94
N MET A 295 47.18 -41.23 39.69
CA MET A 295 46.34 -42.24 39.04
C MET A 295 47.21 -43.39 38.49
N THR A 296 46.64 -44.59 38.38
CA THR A 296 47.23 -45.66 37.58
C THR A 296 47.02 -45.39 36.09
N ASP A 297 47.79 -46.04 35.20
CA ASP A 297 47.63 -45.89 33.75
C ASP A 297 46.20 -46.20 33.28
N GLU A 298 45.58 -47.24 33.85
CA GLU A 298 44.20 -47.63 33.55
C GLU A 298 43.18 -46.58 34.03
N GLN A 299 43.38 -45.98 35.21
CA GLN A 299 42.54 -44.89 35.70
C GLN A 299 42.68 -43.62 34.85
N HIS A 300 43.89 -43.34 34.36
CA HIS A 300 44.14 -42.23 33.46
C HIS A 300 43.41 -42.43 32.12
N GLU A 301 43.39 -43.66 31.58
CA GLU A 301 42.64 -43.99 30.37
C GLU A 301 41.13 -43.84 30.57
N TYR A 302 40.58 -44.34 31.70
CA TYR A 302 39.15 -44.15 32.02
C TYR A 302 38.76 -42.68 32.18
N THR A 303 39.61 -41.88 32.82
CA THR A 303 39.34 -40.46 33.06
C THR A 303 39.41 -39.67 31.77
N ALA A 304 40.40 -39.96 30.92
CA ALA A 304 40.51 -39.37 29.58
C ALA A 304 39.28 -39.70 28.72
N LEU A 305 38.83 -40.96 28.71
CA LEU A 305 37.65 -41.38 27.95
C LEU A 305 36.36 -40.72 28.47
N ALA A 306 36.22 -40.62 29.80
CA ALA A 306 35.06 -39.97 30.42
C ALA A 306 35.04 -38.45 30.16
N SER A 307 36.21 -37.81 30.14
CA SER A 307 36.38 -36.40 29.83
C SER A 307 36.01 -36.12 28.38
N GLU A 308 36.56 -36.90 27.44
CA GLU A 308 36.22 -36.81 26.00
C GLU A 308 34.71 -37.02 25.77
N SER A 309 34.10 -37.99 26.44
CA SER A 309 32.66 -38.26 26.34
C SER A 309 31.81 -37.10 26.87
N THR A 310 32.25 -36.48 27.98
CA THR A 310 31.58 -35.34 28.61
C THR A 310 31.68 -34.09 27.73
N GLU A 311 32.87 -33.78 27.20
CA GLU A 311 33.08 -32.68 26.25
C GLU A 311 32.24 -32.87 24.98
N HIS A 312 32.16 -34.10 24.46
CA HIS A 312 31.33 -34.41 23.30
C HIS A 312 29.85 -34.18 23.57
N LEU A 313 29.32 -34.59 24.74
CA LEU A 313 27.92 -34.35 25.08
C LEU A 313 27.60 -32.86 25.20
N LEU A 314 28.50 -32.08 25.82
CA LEU A 314 28.37 -30.62 25.89
C LEU A 314 28.33 -29.99 24.51
N LYS A 315 29.19 -30.45 23.59
CA LYS A 315 29.16 -30.02 22.18
C LYS A 315 27.82 -30.33 21.51
N VAL A 316 27.28 -31.54 21.70
CA VAL A 316 25.97 -31.93 21.13
C VAL A 316 24.84 -31.02 21.62
N ILE A 317 24.82 -30.76 22.93
CA ILE A 317 23.81 -29.88 23.54
C ILE A 317 23.92 -28.46 22.96
N ASN A 318 25.13 -27.94 22.82
CA ASN A 318 25.36 -26.61 22.25
C ASN A 318 24.95 -26.54 20.77
N ASP A 319 25.26 -27.56 19.97
CA ASP A 319 24.85 -27.63 18.56
C ASP A 319 23.31 -27.61 18.43
N ILE A 320 22.59 -28.35 19.28
CA ILE A 320 21.12 -28.37 19.28
C ILE A 320 20.54 -27.00 19.62
N LEU A 321 21.14 -26.31 20.60
CA LEU A 321 20.73 -24.95 20.96
C LEU A 321 20.99 -23.96 19.84
N ASP A 322 22.19 -23.96 19.28
CA ASP A 322 22.57 -23.07 18.20
C ASP A 322 21.63 -23.25 17.01
N PHE A 323 21.34 -24.51 16.63
CA PHE A 323 20.35 -24.81 15.60
C PHE A 323 18.97 -24.22 15.93
N SER A 324 18.50 -24.40 17.16
CA SER A 324 17.20 -23.87 17.59
C SER A 324 17.13 -22.33 17.59
N ARG A 325 18.23 -21.65 17.94
CA ARG A 325 18.31 -20.18 17.89
C ARG A 325 18.35 -19.65 16.47
N ILE A 326 19.09 -20.33 15.59
CA ILE A 326 19.25 -19.99 14.18
C ILE A 326 17.90 -20.05 13.43
N GLU A 327 17.09 -21.10 13.68
CA GLU A 327 15.76 -21.26 13.04
C GLU A 327 14.81 -20.08 13.31
N ARG A 328 15.00 -19.35 14.41
CA ARG A 328 14.08 -18.26 14.82
C ARG A 328 14.51 -16.87 14.41
N SER A 329 15.59 -16.75 13.65
CA SER A 329 16.19 -15.45 13.33
C SER A 329 16.57 -14.61 14.57
N ALA A 330 16.75 -15.27 15.73
CA ALA A 330 17.14 -14.63 16.98
C ALA A 330 18.67 -14.55 17.17
N LEU A 331 19.44 -15.00 16.18
CA LEU A 331 20.90 -14.95 16.22
C LEU A 331 21.35 -13.58 15.71
N GLU A 332 21.77 -12.72 16.64
CA GLU A 332 22.44 -11.46 16.34
C GLU A 332 23.90 -11.74 16.02
N LEU A 333 24.37 -11.23 14.87
CA LEU A 333 25.77 -11.36 14.44
C LEU A 333 26.58 -10.18 14.97
N GLU A 334 27.75 -10.48 15.52
CA GLU A 334 28.67 -9.44 15.98
C GLU A 334 29.34 -8.70 14.83
N HIS A 335 29.79 -7.48 15.12
CA HIS A 335 30.59 -6.67 14.20
C HIS A 335 31.77 -6.09 14.97
N ILE A 336 32.80 -6.92 15.16
CA ILE A 336 34.05 -6.52 15.82
C ILE A 336 35.23 -6.58 14.85
N PRO A 337 36.25 -5.71 15.01
CA PRO A 337 37.48 -5.78 14.24
C PRO A 337 38.33 -6.99 14.66
N PHE A 338 38.83 -7.76 13.70
CA PHE A 338 39.75 -8.87 13.95
C PHE A 338 40.69 -9.14 12.76
N ASN A 339 41.81 -9.82 13.02
CA ASN A 339 42.74 -10.28 11.98
C ASN A 339 42.27 -11.61 11.40
N LEU A 340 41.92 -11.62 10.12
CA LEU A 340 41.37 -12.79 9.45
C LEU A 340 42.40 -13.93 9.30
N THR A 341 43.67 -13.60 9.10
CA THR A 341 44.76 -14.57 8.98
C THR A 341 45.02 -15.29 10.30
N GLU A 342 45.04 -14.55 11.41
CA GLU A 342 45.21 -15.12 12.76
C GLU A 342 44.03 -16.03 13.13
N LEU A 343 42.80 -15.63 12.76
CA LEU A 343 41.61 -16.44 12.96
C LEU A 343 41.73 -17.81 12.26
N VAL A 344 41.99 -17.81 10.94
CA VAL A 344 42.13 -19.05 10.17
C VAL A 344 43.33 -19.88 10.68
N GLY A 345 44.45 -19.23 10.96
CA GLY A 345 45.65 -19.86 11.51
C GLY A 345 45.38 -20.60 12.81
N SER A 346 44.73 -19.94 13.77
CA SER A 346 44.37 -20.56 15.05
C SER A 346 43.38 -21.73 14.88
N CYS A 347 42.46 -21.67 13.91
CA CYS A 347 41.55 -22.77 13.59
C CYS A 347 42.31 -23.99 13.10
N ALA A 348 43.21 -23.83 12.12
CA ALA A 348 44.02 -24.94 11.60
C ALA A 348 44.99 -25.49 12.66
N GLN A 349 45.62 -24.62 13.46
CA GLN A 349 46.56 -25.01 14.51
C GLN A 349 45.90 -25.90 15.58
N SER A 350 44.62 -25.65 15.89
CA SER A 350 43.85 -26.46 16.85
C SER A 350 43.77 -27.94 16.45
N PHE A 351 43.93 -28.27 15.17
CA PHE A 351 43.88 -29.64 14.67
C PHE A 351 45.24 -30.23 14.26
N GLN A 352 46.33 -29.46 14.31
CA GLN A 352 47.66 -29.92 13.91
C GLN A 352 48.11 -31.15 14.71
N HIS A 353 47.90 -31.14 16.03
CA HIS A 353 48.26 -32.28 16.87
C HIS A 353 47.43 -33.54 16.53
N SER A 354 46.11 -33.37 16.33
CA SER A 354 45.22 -34.47 15.95
C SER A 354 45.56 -35.05 14.57
N ALA A 355 45.95 -34.20 13.61
CA ALA A 355 46.39 -34.64 12.29
C ALA A 355 47.71 -35.43 12.40
N ALA A 356 48.68 -34.93 13.18
CA ALA A 356 49.96 -35.59 13.40
C ALA A 356 49.82 -36.97 14.08
N GLN A 357 48.96 -37.08 15.10
CA GLN A 357 48.65 -38.36 15.75
C GLN A 357 48.08 -39.39 14.77
N ARG A 358 47.22 -38.93 13.84
CA ARG A 358 46.63 -39.77 12.78
C ARG A 358 47.52 -39.92 11.54
N LYS A 359 48.73 -39.33 11.53
CA LYS A 359 49.67 -39.31 10.40
C LYS A 359 49.06 -38.71 9.11
N LEU A 360 48.19 -37.73 9.26
CA LEU A 360 47.59 -36.97 8.16
C LEU A 360 48.35 -35.65 7.95
N GLY A 361 48.50 -35.22 6.70
CA GLY A 361 48.98 -33.86 6.40
C GLY A 361 47.88 -32.83 6.63
N LEU A 362 48.19 -31.70 7.27
CA LEU A 362 47.29 -30.55 7.38
C LEU A 362 48.03 -29.29 6.89
N ASP A 363 47.74 -28.90 5.66
CA ASP A 363 48.40 -27.80 4.97
C ASP A 363 47.53 -26.54 5.03
N LEU A 364 48.11 -25.42 5.44
CA LEU A 364 47.45 -24.12 5.46
C LEU A 364 48.10 -23.19 4.42
N LEU A 365 47.30 -22.78 3.44
CA LEU A 365 47.71 -21.91 2.34
C LEU A 365 47.02 -20.56 2.46
N ILE A 366 47.73 -19.58 3.02
CA ILE A 366 47.28 -18.19 3.17
C ILE A 366 48.14 -17.28 2.27
N PRO A 367 47.53 -16.48 1.39
CA PRO A 367 48.22 -15.47 0.58
C PRO A 367 49.00 -14.46 1.45
N ASP A 368 50.18 -14.02 0.99
CA ASP A 368 51.03 -13.09 1.75
C ASP A 368 50.37 -11.73 1.98
N ASP A 369 49.53 -11.28 1.04
CA ASP A 369 48.78 -10.02 1.11
C ASP A 369 47.65 -10.01 2.16
N MET A 370 47.25 -11.19 2.65
CA MET A 370 46.17 -11.37 3.63
C MET A 370 46.66 -11.20 5.09
N LYS A 371 47.97 -11.30 5.34
CA LYS A 371 48.55 -11.37 6.71
C LYS A 371 48.29 -10.12 7.57
N GLY A 372 48.10 -8.96 6.94
CA GLY A 372 47.80 -7.69 7.60
C GLY A 372 46.33 -7.25 7.54
N LEU A 373 45.45 -8.08 6.96
CA LEU A 373 44.07 -7.70 6.65
C LEU A 373 43.22 -7.68 7.93
N GLN A 374 42.76 -6.49 8.33
CA GLN A 374 41.82 -6.28 9.42
C GLN A 374 40.41 -6.17 8.86
N VAL A 375 39.50 -7.00 9.37
CA VAL A 375 38.10 -7.05 8.91
C VAL A 375 37.16 -6.86 10.09
N GLN A 376 35.93 -6.45 9.81
CA GLN A 376 34.84 -6.44 10.77
C GLN A 376 33.85 -7.57 10.50
N GLY A 377 33.40 -8.21 11.57
CA GLY A 377 32.38 -9.27 11.55
C GLY A 377 32.38 -10.06 12.84
N ASP A 378 31.89 -11.30 12.79
CA ASP A 378 31.80 -12.20 13.94
C ASP A 378 32.87 -13.32 13.86
N PRO A 379 34.03 -13.17 14.53
CA PRO A 379 35.09 -14.17 14.48
C PRO A 379 34.69 -15.50 15.16
N THR A 380 33.75 -15.47 16.11
CA THR A 380 33.30 -16.68 16.81
C THR A 380 32.51 -17.57 15.86
N ARG A 381 31.62 -17.00 15.05
CA ARG A 381 30.83 -17.76 14.06
C ARG A 381 31.67 -18.22 12.88
N ILE A 382 32.60 -17.39 12.40
CA ILE A 382 33.55 -17.82 11.36
C ILE A 382 34.42 -18.98 11.87
N ARG A 383 34.95 -18.88 13.10
CA ARG A 383 35.66 -19.99 13.76
C ARG A 383 34.80 -21.25 13.82
N GLN A 384 33.53 -21.12 14.22
CA GLN A 384 32.60 -22.25 14.31
C GLN A 384 32.41 -22.95 12.96
N ILE A 385 32.26 -22.19 11.87
CA ILE A 385 32.19 -22.74 10.50
C ILE A 385 33.50 -23.49 10.19
N LEU A 386 34.66 -22.82 10.31
CA LEU A 386 35.95 -23.37 9.89
C LEU A 386 36.37 -24.60 10.70
N VAL A 387 36.22 -24.57 12.03
CA VAL A 387 36.53 -25.70 12.93
C VAL A 387 35.69 -26.92 12.56
N ASN A 388 34.43 -26.72 12.20
CA ASN A 388 33.55 -27.80 11.79
C ASN A 388 33.91 -28.37 10.41
N LEU A 389 34.26 -27.52 9.43
CA LEU A 389 34.74 -27.99 8.12
C LEU A 389 36.06 -28.76 8.23
N ILE A 390 37.05 -28.22 8.94
CA ILE A 390 38.37 -28.87 9.16
C ILE A 390 38.21 -30.16 9.95
N GLY A 391 37.38 -30.14 11.01
CA GLY A 391 37.09 -31.32 11.81
C GLY A 391 36.46 -32.44 10.99
N ASN A 392 35.50 -32.13 10.12
CA ASN A 392 34.90 -33.12 9.21
C ASN A 392 35.93 -33.66 8.21
N ALA A 393 36.71 -32.80 7.58
CA ALA A 393 37.77 -33.20 6.65
C ALA A 393 38.76 -34.21 7.26
N LEU A 394 39.24 -33.95 8.48
CA LEU A 394 40.14 -34.86 9.19
C LEU A 394 39.45 -36.14 9.68
N LYS A 395 38.17 -36.06 10.05
CA LYS A 395 37.38 -37.21 10.51
C LYS A 395 37.17 -38.24 9.39
N PHE A 396 36.96 -37.78 8.16
CA PHE A 396 36.65 -38.64 7.00
C PHE A 396 37.87 -38.97 6.12
N THR A 397 39.07 -38.54 6.52
CA THR A 397 40.33 -38.89 5.87
C THR A 397 41.10 -39.88 6.73
N GLU A 398 41.27 -41.11 6.25
CA GLU A 398 42.07 -42.12 6.97
C GLU A 398 43.57 -42.02 6.63
N GLN A 399 43.89 -41.73 5.37
CA GLN A 399 45.25 -41.51 4.89
C GLN A 399 45.27 -40.38 3.86
N GLY A 400 46.32 -39.58 3.85
CA GLY A 400 46.49 -38.48 2.90
C GLY A 400 46.61 -37.12 3.57
N ARG A 401 45.93 -36.11 3.03
CA ARG A 401 46.07 -34.72 3.49
C ARG A 401 44.77 -33.94 3.45
N VAL A 402 44.67 -32.97 4.33
CA VAL A 402 43.66 -31.93 4.34
C VAL A 402 44.35 -30.60 4.04
N THR A 403 43.80 -29.82 3.12
CA THR A 403 44.34 -28.51 2.73
C THR A 403 43.30 -27.43 2.97
N VAL A 404 43.68 -26.40 3.74
CA VAL A 404 42.88 -25.20 3.97
C VAL A 404 43.49 -24.08 3.14
N GLN A 405 42.76 -23.60 2.15
CA GLN A 405 43.20 -22.56 1.23
C GLN A 405 42.33 -21.32 1.37
N CYS A 406 42.95 -20.17 1.62
CA CYS A 406 42.28 -18.88 1.70
C CYS A 406 42.54 -18.07 0.43
N GLN A 407 41.53 -17.33 0.01
CA GLN A 407 41.57 -16.33 -1.06
C GLN A 407 40.70 -15.15 -0.64
N TRP A 408 41.03 -13.96 -1.12
CA TRP A 408 40.21 -12.79 -0.91
C TRP A 408 40.24 -11.90 -2.14
N GLN A 409 39.17 -11.13 -2.34
CA GLN A 409 39.07 -10.15 -3.41
C GLN A 409 38.38 -8.90 -2.88
N ALA A 410 38.96 -7.71 -3.09
CA ALA A 410 38.26 -6.46 -2.80
C ALA A 410 37.07 -6.29 -3.74
N LEU A 411 35.87 -6.09 -3.18
CA LEU A 411 34.67 -5.73 -3.96
C LEU A 411 34.59 -4.21 -4.15
N ASP A 412 34.90 -3.46 -3.09
CA ASP A 412 35.02 -2.00 -3.09
C ASP A 412 35.99 -1.52 -1.98
N HIS A 413 35.89 -0.24 -1.56
CA HIS A 413 36.75 0.34 -0.53
C HIS A 413 36.38 -0.06 0.91
N GLU A 414 35.20 -0.65 1.12
CA GLU A 414 34.65 -1.00 2.44
C GLU A 414 34.39 -2.50 2.58
N LEU A 415 34.27 -3.25 1.50
CA LEU A 415 33.91 -4.67 1.47
C LEU A 415 34.92 -5.52 0.69
N LEU A 416 35.23 -6.68 1.26
CA LEU A 416 35.97 -7.74 0.60
C LEU A 416 35.15 -9.02 0.57
N TRP A 417 35.37 -9.80 -0.49
CA TRP A 417 34.86 -11.16 -0.61
C TRP A 417 35.93 -12.14 -0.13
N PHE A 418 35.64 -12.87 0.95
CA PHE A 418 36.53 -13.87 1.50
C PHE A 418 36.09 -15.26 1.09
N THR A 419 37.03 -16.05 0.55
CA THR A 419 36.82 -17.43 0.14
C THR A 419 37.77 -18.34 0.91
N CYS A 420 37.23 -19.31 1.64
CA CYS A 420 38.01 -20.34 2.32
C CYS A 420 37.58 -21.73 1.84
N THR A 421 38.51 -22.45 1.25
CA THR A 421 38.30 -23.80 0.72
C THR A 421 38.99 -24.82 1.61
N VAL A 422 38.24 -25.78 2.14
CA VAL A 422 38.76 -26.94 2.87
C VAL A 422 38.63 -28.15 1.97
N ARG A 423 39.77 -28.73 1.59
CA ARG A 423 39.86 -29.91 0.73
C ARG A 423 40.39 -31.10 1.52
N ASP A 424 39.73 -32.23 1.42
CA ASP A 424 40.21 -33.51 1.95
C ASP A 424 40.45 -34.52 0.84
N SER A 425 41.32 -35.49 1.11
CA SER A 425 41.57 -36.65 0.24
C SER A 425 40.92 -37.93 0.79
N GLY A 426 39.80 -37.78 1.49
CA GLY A 426 39.12 -38.86 2.20
C GLY A 426 38.22 -39.71 1.32
N ILE A 427 37.24 -40.36 1.97
CA ILE A 427 36.31 -41.29 1.31
C ILE A 427 35.40 -40.64 0.26
N GLY A 428 35.27 -39.31 0.26
CA GLY A 428 34.30 -38.60 -0.57
C GLY A 428 32.85 -38.93 -0.22
N ILE A 429 31.92 -38.35 -0.99
CA ILE A 429 30.49 -38.37 -0.71
C ILE A 429 29.74 -38.65 -2.02
N SER A 430 28.81 -39.59 -1.99
CA SER A 430 27.97 -39.90 -3.15
C SER A 430 27.06 -38.70 -3.51
N PRO A 431 26.71 -38.49 -4.80
CA PRO A 431 25.87 -37.38 -5.22
C PRO A 431 24.53 -37.29 -4.49
N GLU A 432 23.91 -38.44 -4.21
CA GLU A 432 22.64 -38.54 -3.48
C GLU A 432 22.76 -38.06 -2.02
N SER A 433 23.90 -38.31 -1.38
CA SER A 433 24.17 -37.89 0.00
C SER A 433 24.64 -36.45 0.08
N LEU A 434 25.32 -35.94 -0.96
CA LEU A 434 25.87 -34.59 -1.02
C LEU A 434 24.76 -33.52 -0.90
N GLU A 435 23.62 -33.73 -1.57
CA GLU A 435 22.47 -32.81 -1.48
C GLU A 435 21.84 -32.80 -0.08
N ARG A 436 21.74 -33.97 0.56
CA ARG A 436 21.07 -34.15 1.84
C ARG A 436 21.95 -33.88 3.06
N MET A 437 23.26 -33.76 2.88
CA MET A 437 24.22 -33.56 3.97
C MET A 437 24.05 -32.23 4.72
N PHE A 438 23.41 -31.24 4.09
CA PHE A 438 23.06 -29.97 4.73
C PHE A 438 21.69 -29.99 5.44
N ASP A 439 20.96 -31.10 5.38
CA ASP A 439 19.72 -31.28 6.11
C ASP A 439 20.02 -31.62 7.59
N ALA A 440 19.28 -31.00 8.50
CA ALA A 440 19.43 -31.23 9.92
C ALA A 440 19.21 -32.71 10.27
N PHE A 441 20.09 -33.26 11.11
CA PHE A 441 20.05 -34.65 11.61
C PHE A 441 20.27 -35.74 10.54
N GLN A 442 20.59 -35.40 9.29
CA GLN A 442 20.97 -36.39 8.29
C GLN A 442 22.44 -36.79 8.40
N GLN A 443 22.72 -38.08 8.22
CA GLN A 443 24.07 -38.64 8.20
C GLN A 443 24.19 -39.60 7.01
N ALA A 444 25.28 -39.48 6.25
CA ALA A 444 25.46 -40.22 4.98
C ALA A 444 25.54 -41.75 5.17
N ASP A 445 25.99 -42.25 6.32
CA ASP A 445 26.11 -43.69 6.54
C ASP A 445 26.00 -44.13 8.02
N SER A 446 25.09 -45.07 8.31
CA SER A 446 24.81 -45.56 9.67
C SER A 446 25.91 -46.47 10.22
N SER A 447 26.78 -47.00 9.35
CA SER A 447 27.89 -47.90 9.68
C SER A 447 29.16 -47.17 10.13
N ILE A 448 29.47 -46.02 9.51
CA ILE A 448 30.60 -45.12 9.85
C ILE A 448 30.26 -44.24 11.07
N SER A 449 28.97 -43.91 11.27
CA SER A 449 28.45 -43.15 12.41
C SER A 449 28.82 -43.76 13.77
N ARG A 450 28.85 -45.09 13.89
CA ARG A 450 29.23 -45.79 15.15
C ARG A 450 30.71 -45.69 15.50
N ARG A 451 31.58 -45.43 14.51
CA ARG A 451 33.04 -45.44 14.70
C ARG A 451 33.60 -44.05 15.02
N TYR A 452 32.91 -42.98 14.62
CA TYR A 452 33.44 -41.61 14.76
C TYR A 452 32.46 -40.53 15.23
N GLY A 453 31.21 -40.85 15.62
CA GLY A 453 30.30 -39.98 16.40
C GLY A 453 30.05 -38.56 15.85
N GLY A 454 28.81 -38.24 15.46
CA GLY A 454 28.46 -36.87 15.06
C GLY A 454 26.99 -36.57 15.31
N THR A 455 26.66 -35.30 15.49
CA THR A 455 25.27 -34.83 15.70
C THR A 455 24.48 -34.75 14.39
N GLY A 456 25.17 -34.68 13.25
CA GLY A 456 24.54 -34.33 11.96
C GLY A 456 24.04 -32.88 11.89
N LEU A 457 24.39 -32.04 12.88
CA LEU A 457 23.98 -30.63 12.93
C LEU A 457 25.06 -29.67 12.46
N GLY A 458 26.33 -30.09 12.47
CA GLY A 458 27.45 -29.24 12.11
C GLY A 458 27.29 -28.56 10.75
N LEU A 459 27.23 -29.32 9.66
CA LEU A 459 27.15 -28.75 8.31
C LEU A 459 25.88 -27.91 8.06
N PRO A 460 24.68 -28.31 8.53
CA PRO A 460 23.52 -27.44 8.54
C PRO A 460 23.78 -26.09 9.25
N ILE A 461 24.32 -26.12 10.48
CA ILE A 461 24.66 -24.89 11.24
C ILE A 461 25.65 -24.03 10.47
N ALA A 462 26.71 -24.63 9.92
CA ALA A 462 27.73 -23.91 9.16
C ALA A 462 27.15 -23.22 7.91
N ARG A 463 26.24 -23.90 7.20
CA ARG A 463 25.56 -23.33 6.03
C ARG A 463 24.65 -22.17 6.43
N THR A 464 23.82 -22.34 7.45
CA THR A 464 22.90 -21.28 7.86
C THR A 464 23.65 -20.07 8.44
N LEU A 465 24.77 -20.28 9.16
CA LEU A 465 25.63 -19.19 9.61
C LEU A 465 26.24 -18.44 8.41
N ALA A 466 26.76 -19.15 7.40
CA ALA A 466 27.29 -18.52 6.18
C ALA A 466 26.21 -17.69 5.44
N GLU A 467 25.00 -18.23 5.28
CA GLU A 467 23.87 -17.54 4.66
C GLU A 467 23.43 -16.29 5.46
N ARG A 468 23.42 -16.37 6.79
CA ARG A 468 23.11 -15.23 7.68
C ARG A 468 24.17 -14.12 7.59
N MET A 469 25.42 -14.49 7.38
CA MET A 469 26.53 -13.56 7.17
C MET A 469 26.55 -12.97 5.74
N GLY A 470 25.53 -13.24 4.91
CA GLY A 470 25.43 -12.73 3.54
C GLY A 470 26.28 -13.50 2.52
N GLY A 471 26.78 -14.68 2.91
CA GLY A 471 27.62 -15.54 2.08
C GLY A 471 26.95 -16.86 1.68
N THR A 472 27.75 -17.80 1.19
CA THR A 472 27.31 -19.16 0.84
C THR A 472 28.34 -20.20 1.26
N LEU A 473 27.88 -21.43 1.55
CA LEU A 473 28.72 -22.59 1.78
C LEU A 473 28.39 -23.65 0.72
N ARG A 474 29.38 -24.05 -0.07
CA ARG A 474 29.24 -25.02 -1.17
C ARG A 474 30.05 -26.27 -0.89
N ALA A 475 29.62 -27.40 -1.44
CA ALA A 475 30.34 -28.66 -1.38
C ALA A 475 30.44 -29.30 -2.77
N GLN A 476 31.59 -29.90 -3.05
CA GLN A 476 31.85 -30.73 -4.22
C GLN A 476 32.56 -31.99 -3.72
N SER A 477 32.12 -33.17 -4.14
CA SER A 477 32.75 -34.42 -3.73
C SER A 477 32.53 -35.51 -4.76
N GLU A 478 33.48 -36.43 -4.82
CA GLU A 478 33.39 -37.67 -5.60
C GLU A 478 33.88 -38.82 -4.73
N GLU A 479 33.14 -39.94 -4.76
CA GLU A 479 33.43 -41.09 -3.92
C GLU A 479 34.83 -41.67 -4.21
N GLY A 480 35.64 -41.83 -3.17
CA GLY A 480 37.03 -42.27 -3.24
C GLY A 480 38.06 -41.19 -3.64
N GLN A 481 37.62 -39.97 -3.98
CA GLN A 481 38.53 -38.86 -4.35
C GLN A 481 38.55 -37.72 -3.32
N GLY A 482 37.73 -37.79 -2.28
CA GLY A 482 37.63 -36.80 -1.21
C GLY A 482 36.56 -35.73 -1.45
N SER A 483 36.56 -34.69 -0.61
CA SER A 483 35.57 -33.61 -0.66
C SER A 483 36.22 -32.24 -0.63
N VAL A 484 35.50 -31.26 -1.16
CA VAL A 484 35.88 -29.85 -1.19
C VAL A 484 34.70 -29.03 -0.68
N PHE A 485 34.91 -28.33 0.43
CA PHE A 485 33.94 -27.39 1.00
C PHE A 485 34.46 -25.97 0.83
N THR A 486 33.65 -25.09 0.24
CA THR A 486 34.02 -23.70 -0.03
C THR A 486 33.07 -22.76 0.70
N LEU A 487 33.62 -22.02 1.67
CA LEU A 487 32.95 -20.90 2.32
C LEU A 487 33.25 -19.63 1.54
N GLU A 488 32.21 -18.86 1.21
CA GLU A 488 32.31 -17.56 0.56
C GLU A 488 31.50 -16.56 1.38
N ILE A 489 32.11 -15.52 1.95
CA ILE A 489 31.42 -14.53 2.78
C ILE A 489 31.89 -13.11 2.48
N PRO A 490 30.99 -12.10 2.46
CA PRO A 490 31.39 -10.70 2.48
C PRO A 490 31.86 -10.30 3.87
N LEU A 491 32.96 -9.56 3.95
CA LEU A 491 33.49 -8.99 5.19
C LEU A 491 33.82 -7.51 4.97
N ALA A 492 33.52 -6.67 5.97
CA ALA A 492 33.86 -5.27 5.89
C ALA A 492 35.35 -5.07 6.25
N LEU A 493 36.05 -4.19 5.52
CA LEU A 493 37.42 -3.79 5.83
C LEU A 493 37.42 -2.85 7.05
N SER A 494 38.26 -3.13 8.03
CA SER A 494 38.46 -2.21 9.16
C SER A 494 39.57 -1.21 8.82
N THR A 495 39.23 0.07 8.77
CA THR A 495 40.20 1.18 8.60
C THR A 495 40.86 1.60 9.92
N GLN A 496 40.42 1.05 11.04
CA GLN A 496 41.05 1.30 12.34
C GLN A 496 42.35 0.51 12.43
N SER A 497 43.49 1.21 12.27
CA SER A 497 44.75 0.77 12.87
C SER A 497 44.48 0.53 14.36
N PRO A 498 44.96 -0.57 14.96
CA PRO A 498 44.82 -0.77 16.39
C PRO A 498 45.42 0.47 17.07
N ALA A 499 44.57 1.20 17.80
CA ALA A 499 45.06 2.09 18.85
C ALA A 499 46.03 1.25 19.69
N GLU A 500 47.23 1.79 19.87
CA GLU A 500 48.38 1.17 20.50
C GLU A 500 48.01 0.32 21.73
N MET A 501 47.86 -0.99 21.53
CA MET A 501 48.12 -1.98 22.56
C MET A 501 49.27 -2.84 22.05
N THR A 502 50.44 -2.23 22.02
CA THR A 502 51.69 -2.94 21.83
C THR A 502 51.82 -3.96 22.97
N PRO A 503 52.00 -5.26 22.69
CA PRO A 503 52.45 -6.18 23.73
C PRO A 503 53.87 -5.76 24.09
N ARG A 504 54.08 -5.21 25.29
CA ARG A 504 55.43 -5.11 25.85
C ARG A 504 55.88 -6.54 26.15
N LEU A 505 56.51 -7.16 25.17
CA LEU A 505 57.37 -8.34 25.38
C LEU A 505 58.58 -7.86 26.21
N SER A 506 58.43 -7.85 27.53
CA SER A 506 59.56 -7.84 28.45
C SER A 506 59.86 -9.28 28.85
N ASN A 507 61.02 -9.76 28.41
CA ASN A 507 61.64 -11.00 28.85
C ASN A 507 61.68 -11.07 30.38
N GLY A 508 61.09 -12.12 30.96
CA GLY A 508 61.14 -12.38 32.40
C GLY A 508 60.63 -13.79 32.70
N ASN A 509 61.56 -14.73 32.67
CA ASN A 509 61.37 -16.10 33.13
C ASN A 509 61.37 -16.09 34.67
N GLU A 510 60.25 -15.84 35.35
CA GLU A 510 60.16 -16.06 36.80
C GLU A 510 58.80 -16.67 37.20
N SER A 511 58.89 -17.80 37.90
CA SER A 511 57.83 -18.59 38.50
C SER A 511 56.97 -17.72 39.43
N GLY A 512 55.63 -17.84 39.37
CA GLY A 512 54.68 -17.06 40.17
C GLY A 512 54.65 -17.35 41.68
N GLU A 513 55.78 -17.72 42.30
CA GLU A 513 55.84 -18.07 43.73
C GLU A 513 55.48 -16.86 44.61
N GLY A 514 54.34 -16.96 45.31
CA GLY A 514 53.93 -16.01 46.36
C GLY A 514 52.96 -14.89 45.94
N ARG A 515 52.47 -14.90 44.69
CA ARG A 515 51.55 -13.87 44.17
C ARG A 515 50.09 -14.19 44.50
N ASN A 516 49.34 -13.21 45.04
CA ASN A 516 47.95 -13.40 45.48
C ASN A 516 46.93 -13.04 44.39
N VAL A 517 46.07 -13.99 44.01
CA VAL A 517 44.94 -13.81 43.10
C VAL A 517 43.63 -13.96 43.87
N LEU A 518 42.68 -13.05 43.66
CA LEU A 518 41.31 -13.18 44.17
C LEU A 518 40.45 -13.87 43.12
N LEU A 519 39.86 -15.01 43.45
CA LEU A 519 38.87 -15.70 42.64
C LEU A 519 37.47 -15.43 43.20
N VAL A 520 36.61 -14.82 42.39
CA VAL A 520 35.22 -14.53 42.74
C VAL A 520 34.29 -15.39 41.88
N GLU A 521 33.68 -16.38 42.49
CA GLU A 521 32.87 -17.41 41.85
C GLU A 521 31.86 -17.94 42.87
N ASP A 522 30.60 -18.14 42.51
CA ASP A 522 29.58 -18.63 43.45
C ASP A 522 29.48 -20.16 43.48
N ASN A 523 29.87 -20.84 42.39
CA ASN A 523 29.82 -22.28 42.29
C ASN A 523 31.07 -22.94 42.94
N PRO A 524 30.91 -23.76 44.00
CA PRO A 524 32.03 -24.37 44.71
C PRO A 524 32.86 -25.34 43.84
N VAL A 525 32.27 -25.95 42.81
CA VAL A 525 32.99 -26.80 41.86
C VAL A 525 33.92 -25.96 41.00
N ASN A 526 33.41 -24.87 40.43
CA ASN A 526 34.22 -23.94 39.63
C ASN A 526 35.33 -23.30 40.48
N GLN A 527 35.01 -22.92 41.73
CA GLN A 527 36.00 -22.43 42.69
C GLN A 527 37.17 -23.42 42.81
N THR A 528 36.86 -24.70 43.08
CA THR A 528 37.87 -25.75 43.28
C THR A 528 38.72 -25.97 42.02
N VAL A 529 38.10 -25.99 40.83
CA VAL A 529 38.79 -26.20 39.55
C VAL A 529 39.74 -25.03 39.24
N ILE A 530 39.24 -23.79 39.29
CA ILE A 530 40.03 -22.61 38.96
C ILE A 530 41.12 -22.39 40.02
N GLU A 531 40.83 -22.62 41.29
CA GLU A 531 41.82 -22.61 42.37
C GLU A 531 42.95 -23.61 42.10
N ALA A 532 42.62 -24.86 41.74
CA ALA A 532 43.62 -25.88 41.43
C ALA A 532 44.50 -25.48 40.23
N MET A 533 43.90 -24.91 39.18
CA MET A 533 44.65 -24.40 38.02
C MET A 533 45.61 -23.27 38.43
N LEU A 534 45.14 -22.28 39.19
CA LEU A 534 45.95 -21.15 39.68
C LEU A 534 47.10 -21.62 40.60
N ARG A 535 46.81 -22.51 41.56
CA ARG A 535 47.83 -23.07 42.45
C ARG A 535 48.89 -23.87 41.68
N SER A 536 48.48 -24.62 40.67
CA SER A 536 49.41 -25.36 39.80
C SER A 536 50.31 -24.47 38.93
N LEU A 537 49.97 -23.18 38.81
CA LEU A 537 50.76 -22.15 38.14
C LEU A 537 51.59 -21.31 39.13
N GLY A 538 51.57 -21.64 40.43
CA GLY A 538 52.38 -21.01 41.48
C GLY A 538 51.65 -19.95 42.32
N PHE A 539 50.41 -19.59 41.96
CA PHE A 539 49.67 -18.51 42.63
C PHE A 539 49.05 -18.95 43.96
N THR A 540 48.98 -18.01 44.90
CA THR A 540 48.18 -18.13 46.11
C THR A 540 46.78 -17.57 45.83
N VAL A 541 45.73 -18.33 46.15
CA VAL A 541 44.35 -17.98 45.77
C VAL A 541 43.55 -17.64 47.02
N SER A 542 42.88 -16.50 47.01
CA SER A 542 41.79 -16.17 47.95
C SER A 542 40.46 -16.32 47.23
N ILE A 543 39.47 -16.92 47.88
CA ILE A 543 38.15 -17.17 47.28
C ILE A 543 37.11 -16.24 47.90
N ALA A 544 36.26 -15.67 47.06
CA ALA A 544 35.05 -14.97 47.45
C ALA A 544 33.83 -15.61 46.75
N ALA A 545 32.78 -15.94 47.52
CA ALA A 545 31.61 -16.64 46.99
C ALA A 545 30.55 -15.70 46.37
N ASP A 546 30.70 -14.38 46.54
CA ASP A 546 29.77 -13.37 46.05
C ASP A 546 30.47 -12.02 45.88
N GLY A 547 29.84 -11.08 45.17
CA GLY A 547 30.42 -9.76 44.92
C GLY A 547 30.63 -8.93 46.18
N ALA A 548 29.86 -9.15 47.25
CA ALA A 548 30.02 -8.42 48.51
C ALA A 548 31.25 -8.89 49.29
N GLN A 549 31.55 -10.19 49.28
CA GLN A 549 32.79 -10.77 49.78
C GLN A 549 33.98 -10.27 48.98
N ALA A 550 33.86 -10.20 47.64
CA ALA A 550 34.92 -9.68 46.79
C ALA A 550 35.32 -8.25 47.15
N ILE A 551 34.34 -7.37 47.36
CA ILE A 551 34.58 -5.98 47.79
C ILE A 551 35.30 -5.94 49.15
N ARG A 552 34.82 -6.69 50.16
CA ARG A 552 35.45 -6.74 51.49
C ARG A 552 36.88 -7.28 51.43
N SER A 553 37.13 -8.30 50.61
CA SER A 553 38.46 -8.85 50.41
C SER A 553 39.38 -7.83 49.74
N ALA A 554 38.90 -7.12 48.71
CA ALA A 554 39.66 -6.07 48.04
C ALA A 554 39.97 -4.86 48.95
N GLU A 555 39.12 -4.56 49.93
CA GLU A 555 39.39 -3.52 50.95
C GLU A 555 40.49 -3.91 51.94
N SER A 556 40.66 -5.21 52.21
CA SER A 556 41.48 -5.71 53.31
C SER A 556 42.80 -6.34 52.88
N LEU A 557 42.90 -6.77 51.62
CA LEU A 557 44.04 -7.48 51.06
C LEU A 557 44.43 -6.89 49.70
N MET A 558 45.73 -6.95 49.38
CA MET A 558 46.25 -6.58 48.07
C MET A 558 46.33 -7.82 47.17
N PHE A 559 45.81 -7.70 45.96
CA PHE A 559 45.82 -8.75 44.94
C PHE A 559 46.52 -8.24 43.69
N GLU A 560 47.25 -9.13 43.01
CA GLU A 560 47.86 -8.82 41.72
C GLU A 560 46.88 -8.98 40.56
N LEU A 561 45.83 -9.78 40.76
CA LEU A 561 44.75 -9.97 39.79
C LEU A 561 43.48 -10.44 40.50
N ILE A 562 42.34 -10.02 39.96
CA ILE A 562 41.01 -10.50 40.38
C ILE A 562 40.36 -11.20 39.19
N LEU A 563 40.02 -12.48 39.35
CA LEU A 563 39.11 -13.19 38.44
C LEU A 563 37.68 -13.02 38.96
N MET A 564 36.82 -12.40 38.17
CA MET A 564 35.48 -11.99 38.60
C MET A 564 34.40 -12.65 37.73
N ASP A 565 33.59 -13.55 38.27
CA ASP A 565 32.37 -13.99 37.57
C ASP A 565 31.43 -12.79 37.35
N CYS A 566 30.96 -12.62 36.12
CA CYS A 566 30.00 -11.57 35.79
C CYS A 566 28.65 -11.74 36.51
N ARG A 567 28.21 -12.99 36.73
CA ARG A 567 26.90 -13.30 37.33
C ARG A 567 27.09 -13.91 38.70
N LEU A 568 26.99 -13.06 39.71
CA LEU A 568 27.11 -13.44 41.13
C LEU A 568 25.81 -13.13 41.89
N PRO A 569 25.50 -13.90 42.95
CA PRO A 569 24.40 -13.59 43.85
C PRO A 569 24.72 -12.35 44.70
N VAL A 570 23.67 -11.70 45.23
CA VAL A 570 23.72 -10.51 46.10
C VAL A 570 24.22 -9.24 45.41
N VAL A 571 25.47 -9.23 44.95
CA VAL A 571 26.08 -8.16 44.17
C VAL A 571 26.69 -8.81 42.93
N ASP A 572 26.20 -8.40 41.75
CA ASP A 572 26.73 -8.92 40.49
C ASP A 572 28.20 -8.49 40.24
N GLY A 573 28.90 -9.20 39.36
CA GLY A 573 30.33 -8.95 39.13
C GLY A 573 30.63 -7.58 38.53
N TYR A 574 29.69 -7.00 37.77
CA TYR A 574 29.84 -5.66 37.19
C TYR A 574 29.79 -4.58 38.26
N GLU A 575 28.82 -4.66 39.16
CA GLU A 575 28.65 -3.76 40.28
C GLU A 575 29.76 -3.93 41.31
N ALA A 576 30.19 -5.17 41.57
CA ALA A 576 31.35 -5.45 42.40
C ALA A 576 32.61 -4.77 41.82
N THR A 577 32.84 -4.90 40.51
CA THR A 577 33.95 -4.25 39.81
C THR A 577 33.89 -2.73 39.96
N ARG A 578 32.73 -2.10 39.71
CA ARG A 578 32.57 -0.65 39.85
C ARG A 578 32.90 -0.16 41.26
N ARG A 579 32.54 -0.92 42.29
CA ARG A 579 32.85 -0.58 43.68
C ARG A 579 34.31 -0.81 44.03
N ILE A 580 34.90 -1.93 43.60
CA ILE A 580 36.33 -2.22 43.80
C ILE A 580 37.19 -1.12 43.17
N ARG A 581 36.81 -0.61 42.00
CA ARG A 581 37.52 0.50 41.33
C ARG A 581 37.51 1.82 42.13
N GLN A 582 36.55 2.00 43.04
CA GLN A 582 36.45 3.18 43.90
C GLN A 582 37.26 3.03 45.21
N LEU A 583 37.80 1.84 45.49
CA LEU A 583 38.59 1.60 46.69
C LEU A 583 40.02 2.16 46.56
N PRO A 584 40.59 2.75 47.63
CA PRO A 584 41.96 3.24 47.62
C PRO A 584 42.96 2.11 47.31
N GLY A 585 43.74 2.27 46.24
CA GLY A 585 44.77 1.29 45.84
C GLY A 585 44.29 0.17 44.90
N CYS A 586 42.99 0.10 44.59
CA CYS A 586 42.42 -0.93 43.71
C CYS A 586 42.07 -0.44 42.30
N SER A 587 42.30 0.85 41.98
CA SER A 587 41.95 1.43 40.69
C SER A 587 42.67 0.76 39.51
N GLU A 588 43.92 0.34 39.72
CA GLU A 588 44.80 -0.24 38.69
C GLU A 588 44.89 -1.78 38.75
N VAL A 589 44.31 -2.42 39.77
CA VAL A 589 44.41 -3.89 39.90
C VAL A 589 43.73 -4.56 38.69
N PRO A 590 44.40 -5.45 37.94
CA PRO A 590 43.77 -6.16 36.84
C PRO A 590 42.54 -6.95 37.30
N ILE A 591 41.37 -6.66 36.72
CA ILE A 591 40.13 -7.43 36.93
C ILE A 591 39.78 -8.10 35.61
N VAL A 592 39.80 -9.43 35.58
CA VAL A 592 39.46 -10.23 34.40
C VAL A 592 38.11 -10.90 34.63
N ALA A 593 37.18 -10.65 33.72
CA ALA A 593 35.84 -11.20 33.76
C ALA A 593 35.85 -12.70 33.46
N LEU A 594 35.14 -13.50 34.25
CA LEU A 594 34.80 -14.87 33.90
C LEU A 594 33.35 -14.87 33.40
N THR A 595 33.16 -15.04 32.10
CA THR A 595 31.83 -14.94 31.47
C THR A 595 31.35 -16.29 30.93
N ALA A 596 30.05 -16.55 31.00
CA ALA A 596 29.44 -17.73 30.40
C ALA A 596 29.29 -17.62 28.86
N ASN A 597 29.51 -16.43 28.29
CA ASN A 597 29.37 -16.14 26.87
C ASN A 597 30.45 -15.13 26.44
N ALA A 598 31.15 -15.41 25.35
CA ALA A 598 32.16 -14.50 24.78
C ALA A 598 31.54 -13.39 23.90
N LEU A 599 30.23 -13.12 24.05
CA LEU A 599 29.53 -12.24 23.12
C LEU A 599 29.87 -10.75 23.36
N GLN A 600 29.83 -9.94 22.29
CA GLN A 600 30.23 -8.52 22.26
C GLN A 600 29.52 -7.66 23.33
N GLY A 601 28.23 -7.91 23.59
CA GLY A 601 27.47 -7.20 24.62
C GLY A 601 27.98 -7.45 26.05
N ASP A 602 28.41 -8.67 26.35
CA ASP A 602 29.02 -8.99 27.65
C ASP A 602 30.42 -8.36 27.75
N ARG A 603 31.20 -8.35 26.65
CA ARG A 603 32.52 -7.70 26.61
C ARG A 603 32.45 -6.19 26.85
N GLU A 604 31.56 -5.49 26.14
CA GLU A 604 31.37 -4.05 26.32
C GLU A 604 30.88 -3.72 27.73
N ALA A 605 29.95 -4.52 28.28
CA ALA A 605 29.49 -4.37 29.65
C ALA A 605 30.63 -4.59 30.67
N CYS A 606 31.52 -5.57 30.44
CA CYS A 606 32.68 -5.83 31.30
C CYS A 606 33.64 -4.63 31.30
N LEU A 607 34.01 -4.14 30.11
CA LEU A 607 34.92 -3.00 29.96
C LEU A 607 34.29 -1.71 30.52
N ALA A 608 33.01 -1.46 30.27
CA ALA A 608 32.29 -0.31 30.80
C ALA A 608 32.15 -0.34 32.32
N ALA A 609 32.11 -1.53 32.93
CA ALA A 609 32.15 -1.69 34.39
C ALA A 609 33.55 -1.47 34.99
N GLY A 610 34.59 -1.38 34.16
CA GLY A 610 35.99 -1.16 34.57
C GLY A 610 36.84 -2.43 34.64
N MET A 611 36.41 -3.54 34.04
CA MET A 611 37.23 -4.75 33.89
C MET A 611 38.28 -4.55 32.79
N ASN A 612 39.40 -5.25 32.88
CA ASN A 612 40.55 -5.12 31.97
C ASN A 612 40.52 -6.13 30.83
N ASP A 613 39.99 -7.33 31.08
CA ASP A 613 39.95 -8.42 30.11
C ASP A 613 38.82 -9.40 30.45
N TYR A 614 38.66 -10.45 29.66
CA TYR A 614 37.65 -11.49 29.88
C TYR A 614 38.15 -12.89 29.49
N LEU A 615 37.54 -13.91 30.10
CA LEU A 615 37.79 -15.30 29.83
C LEU A 615 36.45 -16.06 29.81
N ALA A 616 36.16 -16.70 28.69
CA ALA A 616 34.89 -17.39 28.48
C ALA A 616 34.92 -18.80 29.07
N LYS A 617 33.92 -19.15 29.88
CA LYS A 617 33.74 -20.48 30.46
C LYS A 617 33.07 -21.43 29.44
N PRO A 618 33.52 -22.69 29.30
CA PRO A 618 34.67 -23.30 29.98
C PRO A 618 35.99 -22.88 29.32
N PHE A 619 37.00 -22.60 30.13
CA PHE A 619 38.36 -22.30 29.67
C PHE A 619 39.34 -23.36 30.19
N LYS A 620 40.42 -23.58 29.44
CA LYS A 620 41.47 -24.53 29.79
C LYS A 620 42.56 -23.82 30.60
N ARG A 621 43.39 -24.61 31.28
CA ARG A 621 44.57 -24.12 32.01
C ARG A 621 45.46 -23.23 31.13
N VAL A 622 45.62 -23.57 29.85
CA VAL A 622 46.45 -22.81 28.90
C VAL A 622 45.88 -21.41 28.64
N ASP A 623 44.55 -21.29 28.51
CA ASP A 623 43.88 -20.00 28.31
C ASP A 623 44.06 -19.10 29.53
N LEU A 624 43.90 -19.67 30.74
CA LEU A 624 44.13 -18.97 32.00
C LEU A 624 45.61 -18.55 32.13
N GLN A 625 46.55 -19.41 31.76
CA GLN A 625 47.98 -19.09 31.77
C GLN A 625 48.32 -17.92 30.84
N HIS A 626 47.73 -17.86 29.64
CA HIS A 626 47.91 -16.74 28.72
C HIS A 626 47.41 -15.40 29.30
N ILE A 627 46.23 -15.40 29.93
CA ILE A 627 45.68 -14.22 30.62
C ILE A 627 46.62 -13.78 31.75
N LEU A 628 47.08 -14.71 32.58
CA LEU A 628 47.95 -14.40 33.72
C LEU A 628 49.29 -13.82 33.26
N GLN A 629 49.92 -14.39 32.22
CA GLN A 629 51.17 -13.87 31.64
C GLN A 629 51.02 -12.46 31.07
N ARG A 630 49.81 -12.09 30.64
CA ARG A 630 49.53 -10.77 30.06
C ARG A 630 49.38 -9.69 31.13
N TRP A 631 48.77 -10.01 32.27
CA TRP A 631 48.34 -9.03 33.26
C TRP A 631 49.14 -9.06 34.56
N VAL A 632 49.83 -10.17 34.85
CA VAL A 632 50.61 -10.35 36.06
C VAL A 632 52.09 -10.36 35.68
N HIS A 633 52.82 -9.32 36.08
CA HIS A 633 54.23 -9.09 35.76
C HIS A 633 55.14 -9.44 36.93
#